data_AF-A0A4R3N804-F1
#
_entry.id   AF-A0A4R3N804-F1
#
_cell.length_a   1.000
_cell.length_b   1.000
_cell.length_c   1.000
_cell.angle_alpha   90.00
_cell.angle_beta   90.00
_cell.angle_gamma   90.00
#
_symmetry.space_group_name_H-M   'P 1'
#
loop_
_entity.id
_entity.type
_entity.pdbx_description
1 polymer ?
#
loop_
_entity_poly.entity_id
_entity_poly.type
_entity_poly.pdbx_seq_one_letter_code
_entity_poly.pdbx_strand_id
1 'polypeptide(L)' 'MAWKSVQSYSFGFRPSDKKYWLYFTLDGATAATQVFLTATQFTALAAMFGAASAIQYETTGGYFATAPRNL' A
#
# COMPACT_ATOMS: atom_id res chain seq x y z
N MET A 1 14.07 -9.24 -7.96
CA MET A 1 12.98 -8.36 -7.50
C MET A 1 11.69 -8.90 -8.03
N ALA A 2 10.69 -9.11 -7.17
CA ALA A 2 9.41 -9.66 -7.56
C ALA A 2 8.32 -8.62 -7.29
N TRP A 3 7.83 -8.04 -8.38
CA TRP A 3 6.73 -7.09 -8.37
C TRP A 3 5.41 -7.84 -8.32
N LYS A 4 4.49 -7.41 -7.45
CA LYS A 4 3.12 -7.90 -7.39
C LYS A 4 2.13 -6.76 -7.46
N SER A 5 1.08 -6.94 -8.24
CA SER A 5 -0.04 -6.02 -8.27
C SER A 5 -0.76 -6.00 -6.92
N VAL A 6 -1.17 -4.82 -6.45
CA VAL A 6 -2.09 -4.68 -5.34
C VAL A 6 -3.50 -4.92 -5.86
N GLN A 7 -4.11 -6.01 -5.44
CA GLN A 7 -5.46 -6.43 -5.87
C GLN A 7 -6.55 -5.63 -5.17
N SER A 8 -6.39 -5.38 -3.87
CA SER A 8 -7.33 -4.62 -3.06
C SER A 8 -6.60 -3.85 -1.97
N TYR A 9 -7.14 -2.70 -1.60
CA TYR A 9 -6.60 -1.91 -0.49
C TYR A 9 -7.71 -1.19 0.28
N SER A 10 -7.42 -0.85 1.54
CA SER A 10 -8.30 -0.04 2.39
C SER A 10 -7.47 0.80 3.34
N PHE A 11 -7.71 2.11 3.33
CA PHE A 11 -7.13 3.04 4.30
C PHE A 11 -8.06 3.18 5.50
N GLY A 12 -7.49 3.18 6.70
CA GLY A 12 -8.26 3.36 7.93
C GLY A 12 -7.59 4.31 8.91
N PHE A 13 -8.44 4.96 9.71
CA PHE A 13 -8.05 5.84 10.80
C PHE A 13 -8.90 5.54 12.03
N ARG A 14 -8.28 5.40 13.19
CA ARG A 14 -8.97 5.30 14.48
C ARG A 14 -8.76 6.58 15.29
N PRO A 15 -9.82 7.38 15.52
CA PRO A 15 -9.70 8.64 16.26
C PRO A 15 -9.20 8.48 17.70
N SER A 16 -9.64 7.44 18.42
CA SER A 16 -9.27 7.22 19.83
C SER A 16 -7.77 7.04 20.02
N ASP A 17 -7.15 6.28 19.11
CA ASP A 17 -5.74 5.87 19.24
C ASP A 17 -4.83 6.75 18.39
N LYS A 18 -5.41 7.66 17.58
CA LYS A 18 -4.73 8.49 16.57
C LYS A 18 -3.85 7.64 15.63
N LYS A 19 -4.31 6.44 15.30
CA LYS A 19 -3.57 5.49 14.45
C LYS A 19 -4.13 5.48 13.04
N TYR A 20 -3.22 5.46 12.08
CA TYR A 20 -3.49 5.29 10.66
C TYR A 20 -2.97 3.94 10.21
N TRP A 21 -3.69 3.29 9.31
CA TRP A 21 -3.22 2.05 8.69
C TRP A 21 -3.67 1.92 7.24
N LEU A 22 -2.96 1.06 6.53
CA LEU A 22 -3.30 0.54 5.23
C LEU A 22 -3.42 -0.98 5.34
N TYR A 23 -4.53 -1.52 4.87
CA TYR A 23 -4.65 -2.93 4.51
C TYR A 23 -4.48 -3.06 3.01
N PHE A 24 -3.68 -4.02 2.54
CA PHE A 24 -3.58 -4.34 1.12
C PHE A 24 -3.42 -5.84 0.89
N THR A 25 -3.98 -6.34 -0.19
CA THR A 25 -3.84 -7.73 -0.64
C THR A 25 -3.11 -7.71 -1.98
N LEU A 26 -2.08 -8.55 -2.10
CA LEU A 26 -1.36 -8.72 -3.35
C LEU A 26 -2.06 -9.75 -4.22
N ASP A 27 -1.89 -9.63 -5.53
CA ASP A 27 -2.44 -10.61 -6.47
C ASP A 27 -1.95 -12.03 -6.16
N GLY A 28 -2.89 -12.97 -6.17
CA GLY A 28 -2.69 -14.36 -5.73
C GLY A 28 -2.49 -14.57 -4.22
N ALA A 29 -2.58 -13.53 -3.37
CA ALA A 29 -2.51 -13.68 -1.93
C ALA A 29 -3.90 -13.91 -1.32
N THR A 30 -3.98 -14.78 -0.32
CA THR A 30 -5.23 -15.09 0.42
C THR A 30 -5.40 -14.25 1.69
N ALA A 31 -4.37 -13.49 2.08
CA ALA A 31 -4.37 -12.68 3.28
C ALA A 31 -3.98 -11.23 2.98
N ALA A 32 -4.61 -10.30 3.69
CA ALA A 32 -4.26 -8.88 3.66
C ALA A 32 -3.06 -8.61 4.56
N THR A 33 -2.17 -7.72 4.10
CA THR A 33 -1.06 -7.17 4.88
C THR A 33 -1.51 -5.86 5.53
N GLN A 34 -1.20 -5.69 6.82
CA GLN A 34 -1.44 -4.44 7.54
C GLN A 34 -0.14 -3.65 7.69
N VAL A 35 -0.21 -2.35 7.44
CA VAL A 35 0.89 -1.42 7.70
C VAL A 35 0.37 -0.26 8.54
N PHE A 36 1.04 0.02 9.66
CA PHE A 36 0.79 1.25 10.43
C PHE A 36 1.57 2.40 9.84
N LEU A 37 0.91 3.55 9.74
CA LEU A 37 1.44 4.72 9.06
C LEU A 37 1.47 5.91 10.01
N THR A 38 2.46 6.77 9.84
CA THR A 38 2.38 8.14 10.36
C THR A 38 1.38 8.94 9.53
N ALA A 39 0.91 10.09 10.05
CA ALA A 39 0.00 10.96 9.32
C ALA A 39 0.56 11.38 7.94
N THR A 40 1.85 11.72 7.88
CA THR A 40 2.53 12.09 6.62
C THR A 40 2.56 10.94 5.63
N GLN A 41 2.87 9.72 6.09
CA GLN A 41 2.90 8.52 5.23
C GLN A 41 1.50 8.19 4.71
N PHE A 42 0.47 8.31 5.56
CA PHE A 42 -0.91 8.06 5.18
C PHE A 42 -1.37 9.01 4.07
N THR A 43 -1.12 10.31 4.21
CA THR A 43 -1.47 11.31 3.18
C THR A 43 -0.72 11.07 1.87
N ALA A 44 0.58 10.77 1.94
CA ALA A 44 1.39 10.50 0.75
C ALA A 44 0.90 9.24 0.00
N LEU A 45 0.62 8.15 0.72
CA LEU A 45 0.11 6.92 0.13
C LEU A 45 -1.32 7.10 -0.41
N ALA A 46 -2.20 7.79 0.31
CA ALA A 46 -3.56 8.06 -0.17
C ALA A 46 -3.55 8.87 -1.47
N ALA A 47 -2.68 9.87 -1.58
CA ALA A 47 -2.52 10.65 -2.81
C ALA A 47 -2.01 9.78 -3.98
N MET A 48 -1.01 8.94 -3.75
CA MET A 48 -0.48 8.04 -4.78
C MET A 48 -1.53 7.01 -5.24
N PHE A 49 -2.24 6.37 -4.31
CA PHE A 49 -3.28 5.37 -4.61
C PHE A 49 -4.51 6.00 -5.28
N GLY A 50 -4.83 7.25 -4.97
CA GLY A 50 -5.92 7.98 -5.63
C GLY A 50 -5.59 8.48 -7.05
N ALA A 51 -4.30 8.69 -7.36
CA ALA A 51 -3.86 9.19 -8.66
C ALA A 51 -3.52 8.09 -9.68
N ALA A 52 -3.28 6.85 -9.21
CA ALA A 52 -2.85 5.74 -10.05
C ALA A 52 -3.99 4.79 -10.40
N SER A 53 -4.00 4.30 -11.65
CA SER A 53 -4.93 3.24 -12.08
C SER A 53 -4.49 1.84 -11.63
N ALA A 54 -3.20 1.66 -11.35
CA ALA A 54 -2.62 0.42 -10.85
C ALA A 54 -1.52 0.73 -9.83
N ILE A 55 -1.45 -0.07 -8.77
CA ILE A 55 -0.38 -0.03 -7.78
C ILE A 55 0.33 -1.39 -7.77
N GLN A 56 1.66 -1.32 -7.74
CA GLN A 56 2.57 -2.45 -7.65
C GLN A 56 3.30 -2.38 -6.31
N TYR A 57 3.65 -3.54 -5.77
CA TYR A 57 4.45 -3.68 -4.56
C TYR A 57 5.69 -4.51 -4.88
N GLU A 58 6.87 -3.97 -4.59
CA GLU A 58 8.13 -4.70 -4.71
C GLU A 58 8.37 -5.48 -3.43
N THR A 59 8.30 -6.81 -3.53
CA THR A 59 8.29 -7.70 -2.36
C THR A 59 9.64 -7.85 -1.66
N THR A 60 10.75 -7.47 -2.31
CA THR A 60 12.10 -7.59 -1.73
C THR A 60 12.49 -6.37 -0.89
N GLY A 61 12.20 -5.17 -1.38
CA GLY A 61 12.51 -3.87 -0.78
C GLY A 61 11.33 -3.24 -0.03
N GLY A 62 10.13 -3.80 -0.17
CA GLY A 62 8.98 -3.44 0.65
C GLY A 62 8.40 -2.06 0.38
N TYR A 63 8.24 -1.69 -0.90
CA TYR A 63 7.72 -0.38 -1.29
C TYR A 63 6.69 -0.47 -2.41
N PHE A 64 5.83 0.55 -2.47
CA PHE A 64 4.81 0.70 -3.50
C PHE A 64 5.31 1.56 -4.66
N ALA A 65 4.86 1.25 -5.87
CA ALA A 65 5.08 2.05 -7.07
C ALA A 65 3.87 1.98 -7.99
N THR A 66 3.72 2.95 -8.90
CA THR A 66 2.65 2.95 -9.92
C THR A 66 2.93 2.01 -11.09
N ALA A 67 4.18 1.58 -11.24
CA ALA A 67 4.62 0.59 -12.23
C ALA A 67 5.88 -0.13 -11.74
N PRO A 68 6.15 -1.36 -12.21
CA PRO A 68 7.42 -2.03 -11.95
C PRO A 68 8.58 -1.20 -12.47
N ARG A 69 9.65 -1.08 -11.68
CA ARG A 69 10.92 -0.50 -12.14
C ARG A 69 11.92 -1.62 -12.39
N ASN A 70 12.53 -1.60 -13.57
CA ASN A 70 13.77 -2.32 -13.82
C ASN A 70 14.90 -1.40 -13.34
N LEU A 71 15.56 -1.78 -12.26
CA LEU A 71 16.79 -1.14 -11.78
C LEU A 71 17.99 -1.86 -12.37
#